data_AF-A0A7C6A934-F1
#
_entry.id   AF-A0A7C6A934-F1
#
_cell.length_a   1.000
_cell.length_b   1.000
_cell.length_c   1.000
_cell.angle_alpha   90.00
_cell.angle_beta   90.00
_cell.angle_gamma   90.00
#
_symmetry.space_group_name_H-M   'P 1'
#
loop_
_entity.id
_entity.type
_entity.pdbx_description
1 polymer ?
#
loop_
_entity_poly.entity_id
_entity_poly.type
_entity_poly.pdbx_seq_one_letter_code
_entity_poly.pdbx_strand_id
1 'polypeptide(L)'
;ALGILVLFGREFTMPILAAFLTIIGYAVNDTIVVSDRIREDTRKMHKERYPDIVNQAINRTLSRTIITSSVILVSICLWIFGAPAIQDFAMIMTFGILLGTYASIFIVAQLVVQWEEWMPSRRRRA
;
A
#
# COMPACT_ATOMS: atom_id res chain seq x y z
N ALA A 1 1.52 -10.06 7.44
CA ALA A 1 0.25 -10.56 8.04
C ALA A 1 0.33 -12.04 8.44
N LEU A 2 0.61 -12.99 7.52
CA LEU A 2 0.69 -14.42 7.88
C LEU A 2 1.74 -14.73 8.96
N GLY A 3 2.95 -14.17 8.86
CA GLY A 3 3.97 -14.34 9.90
C GLY A 3 3.53 -13.80 11.27
N ILE A 4 2.70 -12.76 11.30
CA ILE A 4 2.15 -12.20 12.55
C ILE A 4 1.11 -13.15 13.14
N LEU A 5 0.26 -13.77 12.31
CA LEU A 5 -0.68 -14.80 12.77
C LEU A 5 0.06 -15.94 13.50
N VAL A 6 1.15 -16.41 12.90
CA VAL A 6 1.98 -17.50 13.45
C VAL A 6 2.68 -17.07 14.74
N LEU A 7 3.26 -15.86 14.78
CA LEU A 7 3.92 -15.33 15.98
C LEU A 7 2.98 -15.19 17.18
N PHE A 8 1.71 -14.85 16.94
CA PHE A 8 0.69 -14.74 17.98
C PHE A 8 -0.01 -16.07 18.30
N GLY A 9 0.38 -17.18 17.65
CA GLY A 9 -0.18 -18.51 17.89
C GLY A 9 -1.67 -18.62 17.57
N ARG A 10 -2.19 -17.81 16.64
CA ARG A 10 -3.61 -17.80 16.28
C ARG A 10 -3.93 -18.86 15.24
N GLU A 11 -5.10 -19.47 15.37
CA GLU A 11 -5.58 -20.49 14.44
C GLU A 11 -5.95 -19.89 13.08
N PHE A 12 -5.78 -20.65 12.00
CA PHE A 12 -6.19 -20.21 10.67
C PHE A 12 -7.66 -20.59 10.42
N THR A 13 -8.55 -19.60 10.48
CA THR A 13 -10.01 -19.79 10.35
C THR A 13 -10.57 -19.12 9.08
N MET A 14 -11.82 -19.44 8.74
CA MET A 14 -12.50 -18.82 7.58
C MET A 14 -12.58 -17.27 7.64
N PRO A 15 -12.87 -16.64 8.80
CA PRO A 15 -12.78 -15.19 8.92
C PRO A 15 -11.39 -14.65 8.58
N ILE A 16 -10.33 -15.32 9.03
CA ILE A 16 -8.94 -14.90 8.74
C ILE A 16 -8.66 -15.00 7.24
N LEU A 17 -9.12 -16.05 6.56
CA LEU A 17 -9.01 -16.16 5.11
C LEU A 17 -9.73 -14.99 4.40
N ALA A 18 -10.93 -14.63 4.84
CA ALA A 18 -11.66 -13.47 4.32
C ALA A 18 -10.90 -12.15 4.55
N ALA A 19 -10.24 -12.01 5.71
CA ALA A 19 -9.39 -10.85 6.01
C ALA A 19 -8.22 -10.76 5.01
N PHE A 20 -7.54 -11.88 4.73
CA PHE A 20 -6.46 -11.93 3.74
C PHE A 20 -6.93 -11.50 2.35
N LEU A 21 -8.07 -12.01 1.87
CA LEU A 21 -8.64 -11.63 0.58
C LEU A 21 -8.94 -10.12 0.51
N THR A 22 -9.44 -9.56 1.61
CA THR A 22 -9.77 -8.13 1.70
C THR A 22 -8.51 -7.27 1.67
N ILE A 23 -7.47 -7.66 2.42
CA ILE A 23 -6.19 -6.93 2.46
C ILE A 23 -5.52 -6.94 1.08
N ILE A 24 -5.58 -8.06 0.35
CA ILE A 24 -5.02 -8.13 -1.01
C ILE A 24 -5.69 -7.09 -1.90
N GLY A 25 -7.02 -7.01 -1.89
CA GLY A 25 -7.75 -6.00 -2.67
C GLY A 25 -7.38 -4.57 -2.28
N TYR A 26 -7.29 -4.29 -0.98
CA TYR A 26 -6.90 -2.97 -0.47
C TYR A 26 -5.47 -2.58 -0.90
N ALA A 27 -4.50 -3.48 -0.70
CA ALA A 27 -3.10 -3.22 -0.99
C ALA A 27 -2.84 -3.02 -2.50
N VAL A 28 -3.51 -3.79 -3.35
CA VAL A 28 -3.42 -3.65 -4.81
C VAL A 28 -3.99 -2.31 -5.26
N ASN A 29 -5.13 -1.88 -4.70
CA ASN A 29 -5.73 -0.59 -5.04
C ASN A 29 -4.78 0.58 -4.74
N ASP A 30 -4.15 0.59 -3.56
CA ASP A 30 -3.19 1.66 -3.20
C ASP A 30 -1.98 1.65 -4.13
N THR A 31 -1.46 0.46 -4.45
CA THR A 31 -0.33 0.28 -5.37
C THR A 31 -0.62 0.81 -6.78
N ILE A 32 -1.82 0.56 -7.32
CA ILE A 32 -2.24 1.04 -8.64
C ILE A 32 -2.28 2.56 -8.66
N VAL A 33 -2.88 3.20 -7.66
CA VAL A 33 -3.02 4.67 -7.60
C VAL A 33 -1.66 5.35 -7.57
N VAL A 34 -0.71 4.85 -6.76
CA VAL A 34 0.65 5.41 -6.68
C VAL A 34 1.39 5.22 -8.01
N SER A 35 1.36 4.01 -8.57
CA SER A 35 2.04 3.70 -9.83
C SER A 35 1.50 4.50 -11.01
N ASP A 36 0.17 4.63 -11.13
CA ASP A 36 -0.44 5.44 -12.18
C ASP A 36 -0.14 6.93 -12.00
N ARG A 37 -0.08 7.44 -10.76
CA ARG A 37 0.29 8.83 -10.52
C ARG A 37 1.72 9.13 -10.96
N ILE A 38 2.67 8.25 -10.64
CA ILE A 38 4.06 8.38 -11.08
C ILE A 38 4.12 8.41 -12.62
N ARG A 39 3.37 7.54 -13.30
CA ARG A 39 3.29 7.51 -14.77
C ARG A 39 2.66 8.78 -15.34
N GLU A 40 1.63 9.32 -14.71
CA GLU A 40 0.94 10.55 -15.12
C GLU A 40 1.86 11.77 -14.98
N ASP A 41 2.50 11.95 -13.82
CA ASP A 41 3.38 13.09 -13.56
C ASP A 41 4.66 13.01 -14.42
N THR A 42 5.19 11.81 -14.68
CA THR A 42 6.30 11.59 -15.65
C THR A 42 5.94 12.05 -17.06
N ARG A 43 4.69 11.84 -17.50
CA ARG A 43 4.20 12.29 -18.81
C ARG A 43 3.91 13.79 -18.88
N LYS A 44 3.72 14.48 -17.75
CA LYS A 44 3.45 15.93 -17.75
C LYS A 44 4.74 16.74 -17.59
N MET A 45 5.69 16.23 -16.81
CA MET A 45 6.87 16.98 -16.36
C MET A 45 8.15 16.56 -17.12
N HIS A 46 8.14 16.67 -18.45
CA HIS A 46 9.26 16.22 -19.31
C HIS A 46 10.60 16.92 -19.04
N LYS A 47 10.60 18.12 -18.45
CA LYS A 47 11.80 18.92 -18.19
C LYS A 47 12.41 18.72 -16.79
N GLU A 48 11.71 18.04 -15.88
CA GLU A 48 12.18 17.83 -14.51
C GLU A 48 12.90 16.48 -14.35
N ARG A 49 13.83 16.40 -13.37
CA ARG A 49 14.54 15.14 -13.11
C ARG A 49 13.54 14.13 -12.54
N TYR A 50 13.68 12.87 -12.94
CA TYR A 50 12.76 11.80 -12.54
C TYR A 50 12.56 11.69 -11.00
N PRO A 51 13.60 11.84 -10.16
CA PRO A 51 13.43 11.81 -8.70
C PRO A 51 12.52 12.92 -8.17
N ASP A 52 12.57 14.11 -8.76
CA ASP A 52 11.75 15.26 -8.35
C ASP A 52 10.27 15.03 -8.68
N ILE A 53 10.01 14.44 -9.85
CA ILE A 53 8.67 14.04 -10.30
C ILE A 53 8.06 13.01 -9.33
N VAL A 54 8.85 12.00 -8.94
CA VAL A 54 8.38 10.95 -8.00
C VAL A 54 8.10 11.54 -6.62
N ASN A 55 8.97 12.41 -6.11
CA ASN A 55 8.73 13.08 -4.83
C ASN A 55 7.44 13.92 -4.86
N GLN A 56 7.18 14.61 -5.98
CA GLN A 56 5.97 15.41 -6.14
C GLN A 56 4.71 14.52 -6.26
N ALA A 57 4.81 13.39 -6.96
CA ALA A 57 3.74 12.40 -7.07
C ALA A 57 3.38 11.80 -5.70
N ILE A 58 4.39 11.40 -4.91
CA ILE A 58 4.20 10.88 -3.55
C ILE A 58 3.49 11.92 -2.67
N ASN A 59 3.93 13.18 -2.69
CA ASN A 59 3.31 14.24 -1.90
C ASN A 59 1.83 14.48 -2.27
N ARG A 60 1.45 14.34 -3.55
CA ARG A 60 0.05 14.46 -3.99
C ARG A 60 -0.80 13.27 -3.58
N THR A 61 -0.25 12.05 -3.59
CA THR A 61 -0.98 10.85 -3.16
C THR A 61 -1.05 10.71 -1.65
N LEU A 62 -0.12 11.33 -0.91
CA LEU A 62 -0.01 11.22 0.55
C LEU A 62 -1.32 11.56 1.29
N SER A 63 -1.99 12.67 0.92
CA SER A 63 -3.26 13.03 1.55
C SER A 63 -4.33 11.97 1.37
N ARG A 64 -4.43 11.37 0.18
CA ARG A 64 -5.39 10.28 -0.08
C ARG A 64 -5.01 9.04 0.73
N THR A 65 -3.74 8.66 0.72
CA THR A 65 -3.26 7.48 1.42
C THR A 65 -3.40 7.61 2.94
N ILE A 66 -3.23 8.80 3.51
CA ILE A 66 -3.50 9.06 4.93
C ILE A 66 -4.99 8.88 5.24
N ILE A 67 -5.88 9.43 4.40
CA ILE A 67 -7.32 9.30 4.59
C ILE A 67 -7.75 7.82 4.48
N THR A 68 -7.29 7.08 3.48
CA THR A 68 -7.64 5.66 3.34
C THR A 68 -6.96 4.77 4.38
N SER A 69 -5.81 5.18 4.92
CA SER A 69 -5.16 4.49 6.04
C SER A 69 -5.90 4.71 7.36
N SER A 70 -6.79 5.69 7.48
CA SER A 70 -7.65 5.85 8.66
C SER A 70 -8.55 4.63 8.94
N VAL A 71 -8.74 3.75 7.94
CA VAL A 71 -9.39 2.43 8.12
C VAL A 71 -8.64 1.55 9.12
N ILE A 72 -7.33 1.76 9.32
CA ILE A 72 -6.56 1.14 10.41
C ILE A 72 -7.17 1.49 11.76
N LEU A 73 -7.62 2.72 11.97
CA LEU A 73 -8.15 3.18 13.25
C LEU A 73 -9.42 2.42 13.62
N VAL A 74 -10.30 2.19 12.63
CA VAL A 74 -11.47 1.32 12.79
C VAL A 74 -11.06 -0.13 13.08
N SER A 75 -10.06 -0.66 12.38
CA SER A 75 -9.56 -2.01 12.59
C SER A 75 -8.94 -2.20 13.99
N ILE A 76 -8.23 -1.19 14.50
CA ILE A 76 -7.68 -1.17 15.86
C ILE A 76 -8.82 -1.16 16.89
N CYS A 77 -9.85 -0.33 16.69
CA CYS A 77 -11.01 -0.32 17.58
C CYS A 77 -11.69 -1.70 17.62
N LEU A 78 -11.86 -2.37 16.47
CA LEU A 78 -12.41 -3.72 16.41
C LEU A 78 -11.48 -4.77 17.05
N TRP A 79 -10.16 -4.56 17.01
CA TRP A 79 -9.21 -5.49 17.62
C TRP A 79 -9.21 -5.40 19.16
N ILE A 80 -9.40 -4.20 19.72
CA ILE A 80 -9.40 -3.98 21.18
C ILE A 80 -10.79 -4.22 21.78
N PHE A 81 -11.84 -3.70 21.12
CA PHE A 81 -13.21 -3.69 21.66
C PHE A 81 -14.15 -4.70 20.99
N GLY A 82 -13.70 -5.40 19.95
CA GLY A 82 -14.53 -6.37 19.23
C GLY A 82 -14.74 -7.68 19.97
N ALA A 83 -15.77 -8.42 19.56
CA ALA A 83 -16.02 -9.76 20.07
C ALA A 83 -14.88 -10.74 19.68
N PRO A 84 -14.63 -11.81 20.46
CA PRO A 84 -13.55 -12.77 20.19
C PRO A 84 -13.58 -13.34 18.76
N ALA A 85 -14.77 -13.54 18.19
CA ALA A 85 -14.96 -14.08 16.84
C ALA A 85 -14.42 -13.17 15.71
N ILE A 86 -14.34 -11.84 15.94
CA ILE A 86 -13.85 -10.86 14.96
C ILE A 86 -12.48 -10.30 15.32
N GLN A 87 -11.95 -10.65 16.50
CA GLN A 87 -10.71 -10.08 17.01
C GLN A 87 -9.51 -10.47 16.15
N ASP A 88 -9.42 -11.74 15.74
CA ASP A 88 -8.33 -12.23 14.89
C ASP A 88 -8.45 -11.69 13.46
N PHE A 89 -9.68 -11.50 12.97
CA PHE A 89 -9.93 -10.79 11.70
C PHE A 89 -9.39 -9.36 11.76
N ALA A 90 -9.76 -8.62 12.82
CA ALA A 90 -9.37 -7.23 13.00
C ALA A 90 -7.85 -7.07 13.19
N MET A 91 -7.21 -8.02 13.89
CA MET A 91 -5.75 -8.08 14.02
C MET A 91 -5.08 -8.20 12.65
N ILE A 92 -5.53 -9.16 11.83
CA ILE A 92 -4.97 -9.39 10.49
C ILE A 92 -5.18 -8.18 9.58
N MET A 93 -6.37 -7.57 9.62
CA MET A 93 -6.66 -6.32 8.90
C MET A 93 -5.73 -5.18 9.32
N THR A 94 -5.51 -4.99 10.62
CA THR A 94 -4.69 -3.90 11.16
C THR A 94 -3.25 -4.00 10.64
N PHE A 95 -2.62 -5.16 10.80
CA PHE A 95 -1.25 -5.35 10.32
C PHE A 95 -1.16 -5.44 8.79
N GLY A 96 -2.18 -5.97 8.14
CA GLY A 96 -2.27 -6.05 6.69
C GLY A 96 -2.30 -4.69 6.02
N ILE A 97 -3.16 -3.80 6.50
CA ILE A 97 -3.26 -2.43 5.99
C ILE A 97 -1.96 -1.68 6.29
N LEU A 98 -1.42 -1.77 7.51
CA LEU A 98 -0.20 -1.06 7.89
C LEU A 98 1.01 -1.44 7.02
N LEU A 99 1.23 -2.75 6.82
CA LEU A 99 2.32 -3.24 5.97
C LEU A 99 2.05 -2.97 4.48
N GLY A 100 0.80 -3.07 4.03
CA GLY A 100 0.39 -2.83 2.65
C GLY A 100 0.60 -1.38 2.23
N THR A 101 0.12 -0.43 3.03
CA THR A 101 0.32 1.00 2.81
C THR A 101 1.80 1.36 2.77
N TYR A 102 2.59 0.82 3.71
CA TYR A 102 4.02 1.06 3.74
C TYR A 102 4.71 0.55 2.46
N ALA A 103 4.41 -0.69 2.04
CA ALA A 103 5.00 -1.27 0.84
C ALA A 103 4.61 -0.50 -0.43
N SER A 104 3.34 -0.09 -0.55
CA SER A 104 2.82 0.67 -1.69
C SER A 104 3.54 2.02 -1.87
N ILE A 105 3.70 2.80 -0.79
CA ILE A 105 4.34 4.12 -0.89
C ILE A 105 5.86 4.01 -1.02
N PHE A 106 6.52 3.22 -0.17
CA PHE A 106 7.98 3.26 -0.05
C PHE A 106 8.71 2.27 -0.95
N ILE A 107 8.10 1.11 -1.24
CA ILE A 107 8.76 0.08 -2.06
C ILE A 107 8.41 0.28 -3.53
N VAL A 108 7.12 0.36 -3.87
CA VAL A 108 6.70 0.42 -5.28
C VAL A 108 7.17 1.71 -5.94
N ALA A 109 7.07 2.87 -5.28
CA ALA A 109 7.52 4.13 -5.86
C ALA A 109 9.02 4.10 -6.19
N GLN A 110 9.85 3.58 -5.29
CA GLN A 110 11.30 3.43 -5.49
C GLN A 110 11.61 2.39 -6.58
N LEU A 111 10.88 1.27 -6.60
CA LEU A 111 11.07 0.23 -7.60
C LEU A 111 10.77 0.74 -9.01
N VAL A 112 9.71 1.53 -9.17
CA VAL A 112 9.35 2.15 -10.46
C VAL A 112 10.42 3.14 -10.91
N VAL A 113 11.02 3.90 -9.99
CA VAL A 113 12.18 4.77 -10.28
C VAL A 113 13.37 3.97 -10.78
N GLN A 114 13.78 2.96 -10.03
CA GLN A 114 14.93 2.13 -10.37
C GLN A 114 14.71 1.41 -11.70
N TRP A 115 13.49 0.94 -11.96
CA TRP A 115 13.13 0.29 -13.21
C TRP A 115 13.28 1.23 -14.41
N GLU A 116 12.82 2.48 -14.30
CA GLU A 116 12.96 3.47 -15.36
C GLU A 116 14.43 3.89 -15.58
N GLU A 117 15.23 3.95 -14.52
CA GLU A 117 16.68 4.19 -14.63
C GLU A 117 17.41 3.03 -15.32
N TRP A 118 17.03 1.79 -15.04
CA TRP A 118 17.62 0.59 -15.66
C TRP A 118 17.16 0.36 -17.11
N MET A 119 15.92 0.69 -17.41
CA MET A 119 15.33 0.56 -18.74
C MET A 119 14.72 1.89 -19.19
N PRO A 120 15.56 2.88 -19.53
CA PRO A 120 15.08 4.18 -19.94
C PRO A 120 14.16 4.05 -21.15
N SER A 121 12.89 4.41 -20.97
CA SER A 121 11.91 4.43 -22.04
C SER A 121 12.45 5.28 -23.19
N ARG A 122 12.48 4.74 -24.42
CA ARG A 122 12.94 5.45 -25.64
C ARG A 122 12.30 6.84 -25.87
N ARG A 123 11.20 7.15 -25.17
CA ARG A 123 10.50 8.45 -25.18
C ARG A 123 11.31 9.65 -24.67
N ARG A 124 12.42 9.47 -23.95
CA ARG A 124 13.29 10.59 -23.50
C ARG A 124 14.45 10.92 -24.46
N ARG A 125 14.61 10.19 -25.58
CA ARG A 125 15.64 10.47 -26.60
C ARG A 125 15.15 11.31 -27.78
N ALA A 126 13.88 11.73 -27.79
CA ALA A 126 13.28 12.55 -28.85
C ALA A 126 12.82 13.90 -28.29
#